data_AF-A0A972MMJ5-F1
#
_entry.id   AF-A0A972MMJ5-F1
#
_cell.length_a   1.000
_cell.length_b   1.000
_cell.length_c   1.000
_cell.angle_alpha   90.00
_cell.angle_beta   90.00
_cell.angle_gamma   90.00
#
_symmetry.space_group_name_H-M   'P 1'
#
loop_
_entity.id
_entity.type
_entity.pdbx_description
1 polymer ?
#
loop_
_entity_poly.entity_id
_entity_poly.type
_entity_poly.pdbx_seq_one_letter_code
_entity_poly.pdbx_strand_id
1 'polypeptide(L)'
;MKNSLFIAIALLFILLSFNAYNEAKPSPKAPIYRDIKLYSPYYLEKRFGGLEIVSRADSSFKEKPDNLEVFHRLEALEREWGREHLKVDGETLIIFDSNGTVAKIPIRSDMDREFLRKFYGV
;
A
#
# COMPACT_ATOMS: atom_id res chain seq x y z
N MET A 1 43.70 -1.01 -15.91
CA MET A 1 43.36 -0.32 -14.63
C MET A 1 42.20 0.67 -14.76
N LYS A 2 42.08 1.46 -15.85
CA LYS A 2 40.98 2.43 -16.01
C LYS A 2 39.60 1.76 -16.11
N ASN A 3 39.49 0.65 -16.84
CA ASN A 3 38.20 -0.05 -17.03
C ASN A 3 37.74 -0.86 -15.79
N SER A 4 38.66 -1.36 -14.97
CA SER A 4 38.32 -2.13 -13.76
C SER A 4 37.72 -1.26 -12.65
N LEU A 5 38.15 0.01 -12.55
CA LEU A 5 37.53 0.98 -11.63
C LEU A 5 36.08 1.30 -12.04
N PHE A 6 35.84 1.55 -13.33
CA PHE A 6 34.48 1.75 -13.84
C PHE A 6 33.59 0.54 -13.59
N ILE A 7 34.09 -0.68 -13.81
CA ILE A 7 33.35 -1.92 -13.52
C ILE A 7 33.05 -2.03 -12.02
N ALA A 8 34.02 -1.76 -11.14
CA ALA A 8 33.82 -1.82 -9.69
C ALA A 8 32.77 -0.80 -9.20
N ILE A 9 32.83 0.43 -9.72
CA ILE A 9 31.84 1.48 -9.42
C ILE A 9 30.45 1.08 -9.93
N ALA A 10 30.36 0.55 -11.15
CA ALA A 10 29.10 0.08 -11.71
C ALA A 10 28.49 -1.05 -10.86
N LEU A 11 29.30 -2.02 -10.44
CA LEU A 11 28.86 -3.10 -9.55
C LEU A 11 28.36 -2.56 -8.20
N LEU A 12 29.06 -1.57 -7.63
CA LEU A 12 28.61 -0.91 -6.40
C LEU A 12 27.24 -0.25 -6.58
N PHE A 13 27.03 0.51 -7.65
CA PHE A 13 25.74 1.13 -7.93
C PHE A 13 24.61 0.10 -8.13
N ILE A 14 24.89 -1.03 -8.80
CA ILE A 14 23.92 -2.11 -8.96
C ILE A 14 23.51 -2.69 -7.60
N LEU A 15 24.48 -2.97 -6.72
CA LEU A 15 24.19 -3.49 -5.37
C LEU A 15 23.38 -2.50 -4.53
N LEU A 16 23.75 -1.22 -4.56
CA LEU A 16 23.00 -0.16 -3.87
C LEU A 16 21.57 -0.03 -4.41
N SER A 17 21.41 -0.07 -5.73
CA SER A 17 20.09 0.01 -6.39
C SER A 17 19.22 -1.20 -6.05
N PHE A 18 19.82 -2.39 -5.98
CA PHE A 18 19.10 -3.61 -5.62
C PHE A 18 18.62 -3.59 -4.16
N ASN A 19 19.45 -3.09 -3.23
CA ASN A 19 19.03 -2.92 -1.84
C ASN A 19 17.90 -1.90 -1.71
N ALA A 20 18.04 -0.72 -2.32
CA ALA A 20 17.01 0.31 -2.30
C ALA A 20 15.67 -0.21 -2.90
N TYR A 21 15.74 -1.00 -3.98
CA TYR A 21 14.57 -1.64 -4.57
C TYR A 21 13.89 -2.62 -3.60
N ASN A 22 14.66 -3.40 -2.83
CA ASN A 22 14.08 -4.34 -1.87
C ASN A 22 13.44 -3.62 -0.67
N GLU A 23 14.02 -2.52 -0.22
CA GLU A 23 13.47 -1.70 0.87
C GLU A 23 12.18 -0.96 0.47
N ALA A 24 12.09 -0.53 -0.79
CA ALA A 24 10.91 0.17 -1.32
C ALA A 24 9.70 -0.74 -1.57
N LYS A 25 9.85 -2.08 -1.48
CA LYS A 25 8.77 -3.00 -1.81
C LYS A 25 7.63 -2.91 -0.78
N PRO A 26 6.38 -2.72 -1.22
CA PRO A 26 5.22 -2.83 -0.34
C PRO A 26 5.03 -4.27 0.17
N SER A 27 4.19 -4.41 1.19
CA SER A 27 3.84 -5.72 1.74
C SER A 27 3.18 -6.60 0.67
N PRO A 28 3.39 -7.94 0.69
CA PRO A 28 2.60 -8.86 -0.11
C PRO A 28 1.10 -8.67 0.16
N LYS A 29 0.28 -8.71 -0.89
CA LYS A 29 -1.18 -8.49 -0.81
C LYS A 29 -1.92 -9.79 -1.14
N ALA A 30 -3.00 -10.06 -0.40
CA ALA A 30 -3.92 -11.15 -0.72
C ALA A 30 -4.93 -10.73 -1.82
N PRO A 31 -5.58 -11.67 -2.53
CA PRO A 31 -6.56 -11.36 -3.57
C PRO A 31 -7.67 -10.39 -3.12
N ILE A 32 -8.18 -10.54 -1.89
CA ILE A 32 -9.25 -9.69 -1.33
C ILE A 32 -8.87 -8.19 -1.28
N TYR A 33 -7.57 -7.87 -1.24
CA TYR A 33 -7.08 -6.49 -1.22
C TYR A 33 -7.59 -5.68 -2.41
N ARG A 34 -7.73 -6.29 -3.60
CA ARG A 34 -8.21 -5.61 -4.80
C ARG A 34 -9.63 -5.09 -4.61
N ASP A 35 -10.47 -5.89 -3.96
CA ASP A 35 -11.88 -5.56 -3.71
C ASP A 35 -11.99 -4.48 -2.62
N ILE A 36 -11.18 -4.57 -1.56
CA ILE A 36 -11.13 -3.56 -0.47
C ILE A 36 -10.65 -2.20 -0.99
N LYS A 37 -9.61 -2.20 -1.84
CA LYS A 37 -8.97 -0.97 -2.34
C LYS A 37 -9.94 -0.05 -3.09
N LEU A 38 -11.00 -0.58 -3.69
CA LEU A 38 -12.04 0.21 -4.36
C LEU A 38 -12.70 1.23 -3.43
N TYR A 39 -12.78 0.89 -2.13
CA TYR A 39 -13.44 1.68 -1.11
C TYR A 39 -12.49 2.58 -0.31
N SER A 40 -11.20 2.24 -0.23
CA SER A 40 -10.19 3.09 0.41
C SER A 40 -10.12 4.45 -0.30
N PRO A 41 -10.21 5.59 0.41
CA PRO A 41 -10.23 6.90 -0.22
C PRO A 41 -8.85 7.29 -0.76
N TYR A 42 -7.77 6.67 -0.29
CA TYR A 42 -6.39 7.05 -0.61
C TYR A 42 -5.89 6.40 -1.90
N TYR A 43 -5.21 7.18 -2.73
CA TYR A 43 -4.60 6.70 -3.97
C TYR A 43 -3.42 7.57 -4.40
N LEU A 44 -2.63 7.05 -5.34
CA LEU A 44 -1.44 7.72 -5.86
C LEU A 44 -1.77 8.51 -7.12
N GLU A 45 -1.33 9.76 -7.16
CA GLU A 45 -1.31 10.59 -8.37
C GLU A 45 0.12 10.87 -8.82
N LYS A 46 0.29 11.03 -10.14
CA LYS A 46 1.57 11.40 -10.73
C LYS A 46 1.76 12.90 -10.63
N ARG A 47 2.97 13.31 -10.26
CA ARG A 47 3.38 14.73 -10.26
C ARG A 47 4.74 14.91 -10.91
N PHE A 48 5.10 16.17 -11.14
CA PHE A 48 6.48 16.50 -11.51
C PHE A 48 7.42 16.10 -10.38
N GLY A 49 8.33 15.16 -10.64
CA GLY A 49 9.30 14.68 -9.66
C GLY A 49 8.87 13.48 -8.81
N GLY A 50 7.77 12.77 -9.14
CA GLY A 50 7.44 11.50 -8.50
C GLY A 50 5.96 11.25 -8.30
N LEU A 51 5.62 10.69 -7.15
CA LEU A 51 4.25 10.33 -6.76
C LEU A 51 3.79 11.19 -5.57
N GLU A 52 2.48 11.42 -5.49
CA GLU A 52 1.83 11.98 -4.31
C GLU A 52 0.62 11.15 -3.90
N ILE A 53 0.30 11.18 -2.62
CA ILE A 53 -0.87 10.51 -2.07
C ILE A 53 -1.96 11.55 -1.92
N VAL A 54 -3.14 11.24 -2.45
CA VAL A 54 -4.34 12.09 -2.41
C VAL A 54 -5.53 11.29 -1.88
N SER A 55 -6.59 11.99 -1.47
CA SER A 55 -7.83 11.38 -0.97
C SER A 55 -9.02 11.72 -1.86
N ARG A 56 -9.86 10.73 -2.16
CA ARG A 56 -11.17 10.95 -2.80
C ARG A 56 -12.18 11.57 -1.85
N ALA A 57 -12.02 11.36 -0.54
CA ALA A 57 -12.93 11.87 0.49
C ALA A 57 -12.58 13.31 0.92
N ASP A 58 -11.28 13.66 0.89
CA ASP A 58 -10.80 14.99 1.27
C ASP A 58 -9.94 15.59 0.14
N SER A 59 -10.53 16.53 -0.60
CA SER A 59 -9.86 17.24 -1.70
C SER A 59 -8.65 18.08 -1.27
N SER A 60 -8.53 18.42 0.03
CA SER A 60 -7.41 19.18 0.58
C SER A 60 -6.24 18.29 1.00
N PHE A 61 -6.48 16.99 1.20
CA PHE A 61 -5.46 16.05 1.61
C PHE A 61 -4.47 15.75 0.48
N LYS A 62 -3.21 16.14 0.70
CA LYS A 62 -2.10 15.85 -0.21
C LYS A 62 -0.83 15.59 0.59
N GLU A 63 -0.33 14.36 0.49
CA GLU A 63 0.97 14.01 1.06
C GLU A 63 2.00 13.78 -0.04
N LYS A 64 3.23 14.21 0.25
CA LYS A 64 4.34 14.19 -0.70
C LYS A 64 5.53 13.41 -0.14
N PRO A 65 5.38 12.13 0.25
CA PRO A 65 6.50 11.37 0.79
C PRO A 65 7.63 11.25 -0.23
N ASP A 66 8.82 10.90 0.26
CA ASP A 66 9.91 10.50 -0.60
C ASP A 66 9.58 9.19 -1.35
N ASN A 67 10.22 8.96 -2.49
CA ASN A 67 9.98 7.80 -3.34
C ASN A 67 10.24 6.47 -2.62
N LEU A 68 11.15 6.44 -1.64
CA LEU A 68 11.43 5.26 -0.82
C LEU A 68 10.25 4.92 0.12
N GLU A 69 9.50 5.93 0.55
CA GLU A 69 8.48 5.81 1.59
C GLU A 69 7.05 5.87 1.05
N VAL A 70 6.83 6.37 -0.16
CA VAL A 70 5.48 6.67 -0.68
C VAL A 70 4.53 5.46 -0.63
N PHE A 71 5.03 4.26 -0.93
CA PHE A 71 4.22 3.04 -0.83
C PHE A 71 3.96 2.65 0.62
N HIS A 72 4.95 2.75 1.50
CA HIS A 72 4.81 2.47 2.92
C HIS A 72 3.84 3.44 3.59
N ARG A 73 3.88 4.72 3.20
CA ARG A 73 2.94 5.73 3.71
C ARG A 73 1.53 5.50 3.20
N LEU A 74 1.34 5.15 1.93
CA LEU A 74 0.03 4.77 1.41
C LEU A 74 -0.53 3.58 2.20
N GLU A 75 0.28 2.56 2.46
CA GLU A 75 -0.16 1.42 3.26
C GLU A 75 -0.52 1.82 4.70
N ALA A 76 0.23 2.72 5.32
CA ALA A 76 -0.11 3.21 6.65
C ALA A 76 -1.50 3.85 6.69
N LEU A 77 -1.80 4.70 5.70
CA LEU A 77 -3.12 5.33 5.55
C LEU A 77 -4.23 4.29 5.27
N GLU A 78 -3.95 3.30 4.42
CA GLU A 78 -4.89 2.20 4.17
C GLU A 78 -5.16 1.36 5.43
N ARG A 79 -4.13 1.12 6.26
CA ARG A 79 -4.26 0.40 7.54
C ARG A 79 -5.06 1.20 8.55
N GLU A 80 -4.78 2.48 8.69
CA GLU A 80 -5.52 3.41 9.55
C GLU A 80 -7.00 3.45 9.16
N TRP A 81 -7.29 3.68 7.89
CA TRP A 81 -8.65 3.65 7.34
C TRP A 81 -9.33 2.29 7.58
N GLY A 82 -8.61 1.20 7.32
CA GLY A 82 -9.16 -0.14 7.43
C GLY A 82 -9.58 -0.52 8.85
N ARG A 83 -8.89 -0.02 9.88
CA ARG A 83 -9.27 -0.27 11.29
C ARG A 83 -10.61 0.35 11.66
N GLU A 84 -10.95 1.47 11.05
CA GLU A 84 -12.19 2.19 11.32
C GLU A 84 -13.35 1.71 10.45
N HIS A 85 -13.05 1.24 9.23
CA HIS A 85 -14.06 1.00 8.20
C HIS A 85 -14.25 -0.48 7.86
N LEU A 86 -13.42 -1.39 8.37
CA LEU A 86 -13.53 -2.83 8.09
C LEU A 86 -13.93 -3.61 9.34
N LYS A 87 -14.82 -4.57 9.16
CA LYS A 87 -15.16 -5.56 10.21
C LYS A 87 -15.33 -6.93 9.61
N VAL A 88 -14.71 -7.92 10.21
CA VAL A 88 -14.93 -9.33 9.86
C VAL A 88 -16.16 -9.85 10.61
N ASP A 89 -17.09 -10.44 9.87
CA ASP A 89 -18.26 -11.15 10.38
C ASP A 89 -18.32 -12.55 9.75
N GLY A 90 -17.80 -13.54 10.47
CA GLY A 90 -17.68 -14.92 9.98
C GLY A 90 -16.78 -15.04 8.74
N GLU A 91 -17.40 -15.33 7.60
CA GLU A 91 -16.75 -15.45 6.28
C GLU A 91 -16.99 -14.22 5.39
N THR A 92 -17.51 -13.14 5.95
CA THR A 92 -17.75 -11.90 5.22
C THR A 92 -16.98 -10.75 5.85
N LEU A 93 -16.30 -9.98 5.01
CA LEU A 93 -15.77 -8.68 5.37
C LEU A 93 -16.83 -7.62 5.09
N ILE A 94 -17.19 -6.84 6.09
CA ILE A 94 -18.13 -5.73 5.98
C ILE A 94 -17.31 -4.43 5.92
N ILE A 95 -17.63 -3.59 4.95
CA ILE A 95 -17.04 -2.26 4.78
C ILE A 95 -18.09 -1.21 5.16
N PHE A 96 -17.71 -0.29 6.03
CA PHE A 96 -18.52 0.84 6.47
C PHE A 96 -18.01 2.15 5.89
N ASP A 97 -18.88 3.15 5.89
CA ASP A 97 -18.62 4.57 5.71
C ASP A 97 -19.48 5.35 6.71
N SER A 98 -19.32 6.66 6.75
CA SER A 98 -20.11 7.64 7.51
C SER A 98 -21.63 7.42 7.45
N ASN A 99 -22.15 6.83 6.36
CA ASN A 99 -23.58 6.58 6.15
C ASN A 99 -24.03 5.13 6.42
N GLY A 100 -23.12 4.24 6.87
CA GLY A 100 -23.42 2.84 7.19
C GLY A 100 -22.67 1.83 6.32
N THR A 101 -23.23 0.64 6.14
CA THR A 101 -22.60 -0.46 5.38
C THR A 101 -22.60 -0.16 3.88
N VAL A 102 -21.42 -0.11 3.28
CA VAL A 102 -21.22 0.17 1.85
C VAL A 102 -21.00 -1.10 1.05
N ALA A 103 -20.33 -2.09 1.62
CA ALA A 103 -20.03 -3.34 0.92
C ALA A 103 -19.94 -4.54 1.86
N LYS A 104 -20.17 -5.72 1.27
CA LYS A 104 -19.91 -7.02 1.88
C LYS A 104 -19.10 -7.86 0.90
N ILE A 105 -17.91 -8.26 1.31
CA ILE A 105 -16.96 -9.02 0.48
C ILE A 105 -16.78 -10.40 1.11
N PRO A 106 -17.01 -11.50 0.37
CA PRO A 106 -16.77 -12.84 0.88
C PRO A 106 -15.26 -13.08 1.05
N ILE A 107 -14.86 -13.62 2.20
CA ILE A 107 -13.49 -14.05 2.50
C ILE A 107 -13.33 -15.45 1.92
N ARG A 108 -12.57 -15.57 0.82
CA ARG A 108 -12.53 -16.79 0.00
C ARG A 108 -11.42 -17.77 0.39
N SER A 109 -10.45 -17.34 1.18
CA SER A 109 -9.28 -18.14 1.50
C SER A 109 -8.70 -17.81 2.87
N ASP A 110 -7.93 -18.75 3.43
CA ASP A 110 -7.15 -18.52 4.65
C ASP A 110 -6.10 -17.42 4.45
N MET A 111 -5.58 -17.27 3.22
CA MET A 111 -4.66 -16.19 2.87
C MET A 111 -5.33 -14.82 3.01
N ASP A 112 -6.59 -14.67 2.57
CA ASP A 112 -7.35 -13.43 2.74
C ASP A 112 -7.58 -13.14 4.22
N ARG A 113 -7.97 -14.16 5.01
CA ARG A 113 -8.20 -14.03 6.45
C ARG A 113 -6.94 -13.62 7.19
N GLU A 114 -5.81 -14.27 6.89
CA GLU A 114 -4.53 -13.93 7.48
C GLU A 114 -4.08 -12.53 7.10
N PHE A 115 -4.29 -12.13 5.84
CA PHE A 115 -3.97 -10.79 5.37
C PHE A 115 -4.80 -9.71 6.08
N LEU A 116 -6.11 -9.90 6.24
CA LEU A 116 -6.98 -8.98 6.98
C LEU A 116 -6.46 -8.75 8.41
N ARG A 117 -6.12 -9.83 9.11
CA ARG A 117 -5.58 -9.79 10.46
C ARG A 117 -4.21 -9.12 10.53
N LYS A 118 -3.29 -9.44 9.61
CA LYS A 118 -1.90 -8.93 9.64
C LYS A 118 -1.77 -7.51 9.12
N PHE A 119 -2.46 -7.19 8.03
CA PHE A 119 -2.36 -5.88 7.37
C PHE A 119 -3.28 -4.87 8.04
N TYR A 120 -4.59 -5.13 8.09
CA TYR A 120 -5.57 -4.18 8.62
C TYR A 120 -5.76 -4.30 10.15
N GLY A 121 -5.50 -5.48 10.74
CA GLY A 121 -5.72 -5.71 12.17
C GLY A 121 -7.17 -6.02 12.54
N VAL A 122 -7.95 -6.52 11.57
CA VAL A 122 -9.39 -6.85 11.71
C VAL A 122 -9.68 -8.33 11.51
#